data_AF-A0A3D3HYM8-F1
#
_entry.id   AF-A0A3D3HYM8-F1
#
_cell.length_a   1.000
_cell.length_b   1.000
_cell.length_c   1.000
_cell.angle_alpha   90.00
_cell.angle_beta   90.00
_cell.angle_gamma   90.00
#
_symmetry.space_group_name_H-M   'P 1'
#
loop_
_entity.id
_entity.type
_entity.pdbx_description
1 polymer ?
#
loop_
_entity_poly.entity_id
_entity_poly.type
_entity_poly.pdbx_seq_one_letter_code
_entity_poly.pdbx_strand_id
1 'polypeptide(L)' 'MADESMTYAQAGVDIDAATTALKNVGDAIRASHNDRVIGGIGSFGALFDARFPEMERPVLVSSIDGVG' A
#
# COMPACT_ATOMS: atom_id res chain seq x y z
N MET A 1 -20.35 -30.75 -20.27
CA MET A 1 -19.96 -29.33 -20.15
C MET A 1 -19.15 -29.24 -18.88
N ALA A 2 -17.83 -29.09 -18.99
CA ALA A 2 -17.01 -28.92 -17.79
C ALA A 2 -17.51 -27.69 -17.03
N ASP A 3 -17.69 -27.82 -15.72
CA ASP A 3 -17.94 -26.71 -14.83
C ASP A 3 -16.73 -25.78 -14.92
N GLU A 4 -16.86 -24.66 -15.65
CA GLU A 4 -15.81 -23.64 -15.69
C GLU A 4 -15.67 -23.08 -14.28
N SER A 5 -14.66 -23.57 -13.55
CA SER A 5 -14.36 -23.09 -12.22
C SER A 5 -14.10 -21.59 -12.28
N MET A 6 -14.96 -20.80 -11.62
CA MET A 6 -14.78 -19.34 -11.51
C MET A 6 -13.38 -19.02 -10.98
N THR A 7 -12.62 -18.28 -11.77
CA THR A 7 -11.31 -17.76 -11.38
C THR A 7 -11.47 -16.43 -10.64
N TYR A 8 -10.51 -16.11 -9.76
CA TYR A 8 -10.49 -14.84 -9.04
C TYR A 8 -10.39 -13.62 -9.99
N ALA A 9 -9.73 -13.81 -11.13
CA ALA A 9 -9.66 -12.81 -12.21
C ALA A 9 -11.02 -12.53 -12.85
N GLN A 10 -11.89 -13.54 -13.01
CA GLN A 10 -13.26 -13.34 -13.51
C GLN A 10 -14.13 -12.52 -12.55
N ALA A 11 -13.78 -12.44 -11.27
CA ALA A 11 -14.39 -11.52 -10.31
C ALA A 11 -13.80 -10.09 -10.38
N GLY A 12 -12.93 -9.81 -11.35
CA GLY A 12 -12.31 -8.50 -11.57
C GLY A 12 -11.00 -8.29 -10.81
N VAL A 13 -10.42 -9.33 -10.20
CA VAL A 13 -9.19 -9.21 -9.41
C VAL A 13 -8.03 -9.94 -10.09
N ASP A 14 -7.16 -9.16 -10.74
CA ASP A 14 -5.95 -9.65 -11.39
C ASP A 14 -4.71 -9.38 -10.52
N ILE A 15 -4.19 -10.44 -9.89
CA ILE A 15 -3.04 -10.40 -8.99
C ILE A 15 -1.73 -10.12 -9.75
N ASP A 16 -1.60 -10.62 -10.97
CA ASP A 16 -0.39 -10.46 -11.77
C ASP A 16 -0.30 -9.03 -12.31
N ALA A 17 -1.43 -8.46 -12.73
CA ALA A 17 -1.53 -7.06 -13.11
C ALA A 17 -1.18 -6.16 -11.91
N ALA A 18 -1.72 -6.43 -10.72
CA ALA A 18 -1.40 -5.68 -9.50
C ALA A 18 0.10 -5.75 -9.16
N THR A 19 0.68 -6.95 -9.23
CA THR A 19 2.12 -7.18 -8.96
C THR A 19 3.00 -6.44 -9.96
N THR A 20 2.62 -6.43 -11.25
CA THR A 20 3.36 -5.74 -12.30
C THR A 20 3.29 -4.22 -12.14
N ALA A 21 2.11 -3.68 -11.85
CA ALA A 21 1.95 -2.26 -11.57
C ALA A 21 2.82 -1.82 -10.39
N LEU A 22 2.82 -2.60 -9.30
CA LEU A 22 3.61 -2.31 -8.11
C LEU A 22 5.12 -2.30 -8.37
N LYS A 23 5.62 -3.20 -9.23
CA LYS A 23 7.02 -3.21 -9.65
C LYS A 23 7.39 -1.91 -10.39
N ASN A 24 6.53 -1.43 -11.27
CA ASN A 24 6.80 -0.25 -12.10
C ASN A 24 6.86 1.05 -11.28
N VAL A 25 6.11 1.15 -10.20
CA VAL A 25 6.08 2.35 -9.33
C VAL A 25 6.98 2.24 -8.11
N GLY A 26 7.63 1.09 -7.90
CA GLY A 26 8.37 0.77 -6.67
C GLY A 26 9.44 1.80 -6.33
N ASP A 27 10.17 2.30 -7.33
CA ASP A 27 11.25 3.28 -7.10
C ASP A 27 10.72 4.66 -6.72
N ALA A 28 9.61 5.08 -7.33
CA ALA A 28 8.94 6.33 -6.96
C ALA A 28 8.41 6.28 -5.52
N ILE A 29 7.84 5.14 -5.10
CA ILE A 29 7.40 4.94 -3.72
C ILE A 29 8.60 4.98 -2.76
N ARG A 30 9.67 4.22 -3.04
CA ARG A 30 10.88 4.20 -2.20
C ARG A 30 11.54 5.57 -2.07
N ALA A 31 11.51 6.38 -3.14
CA ALA A 31 12.05 7.75 -3.11
C ALA A 31 11.32 8.67 -2.12
N SER A 32 10.08 8.35 -1.74
CA SER A 32 9.31 9.11 -0.73
C SER A 32 9.58 8.66 0.71
N HIS A 33 10.29 7.55 0.91
CA HIS A 33 10.58 7.05 2.26
C HIS A 33 11.53 7.98 3.01
N ASN A 34 11.41 7.97 4.33
CA ASN A 34 12.39 8.51 5.25
C ASN A 34 12.74 7.45 6.31
N ASP A 35 13.63 7.79 7.23
CA ASP A 35 14.15 6.88 8.26
C ASP A 35 13.09 6.34 9.23
N ARG A 36 11.85 6.84 9.16
CA ARG A 36 10.74 6.43 10.03
C ARG A 36 9.83 5.42 9.37
N VAL A 37 9.95 5.16 8.07
CA VAL A 37 9.23 4.06 7.42
C VAL A 37 9.86 2.74 7.85
N ILE A 38 9.05 1.80 8.34
CA ILE A 38 9.50 0.49 8.80
C ILE A 38 9.08 -0.56 7.77
N GLY A 39 10.05 -1.23 7.16
CA GLY A 39 9.82 -2.28 6.16
C GLY A 39 9.77 -1.72 4.73
N GLY A 40 9.04 -2.42 3.86
CA GLY A 40 8.99 -2.11 2.44
C GLY A 40 7.66 -2.45 1.79
N ILE A 41 7.60 -2.27 0.48
CA ILE A 41 6.41 -2.45 -0.34
C ILE A 41 6.12 -3.96 -0.52
N GLY A 42 4.85 -4.36 -0.40
CA GLY A 42 4.40 -5.73 -0.69
C GLY A 42 3.94 -6.55 0.53
N SER A 43 3.95 -5.97 1.73
CA SER A 43 3.27 -6.54 2.91
C SER A 43 1.79 -6.13 2.95
N PHE A 44 0.99 -6.86 3.74
CA PHE A 44 -0.44 -6.56 3.96
C PHE A 44 -0.70 -5.14 4.48
N GLY A 45 0.26 -4.56 5.19
CA GLY A 45 0.21 -3.17 5.65
C GLY A 45 1.60 -2.56 5.73
N ALA A 46 1.65 -1.23 5.74
CA ALA A 46 2.86 -0.44 5.96
C ALA A 46 2.94 0.02 7.42
N LEU A 47 4.16 0.27 7.89
CA LEU A 47 4.44 0.69 9.26
C LEU A 47 5.25 1.98 9.25
N PHE A 48 4.98 2.86 10.22
CA PHE A 48 5.68 4.12 10.43
C PHE A 48 6.01 4.31 11.90
N ASP A 49 7.23 4.74 12.19
CA ASP A 49 7.68 5.09 13.53
C ASP A 49 7.06 6.42 13.99
N ALA A 50 5.96 6.30 14.73
CA ALA A 50 5.22 7.42 15.31
C ALA A 50 5.77 7.90 16.67
N ARG A 51 7.04 7.66 17.00
CA ARG A 51 7.67 8.21 18.22
C ARG A 51 8.12 9.65 17.99
N PHE A 52 7.42 10.62 18.57
CA PHE A 52 7.75 12.06 18.46
C PHE A 52 8.30 12.61 19.79
N PRO A 53 9.60 12.44 20.09
CA PRO A 53 10.17 12.80 21.39
C PRO A 53 10.12 14.31 21.69
N GLU A 54 10.09 15.15 20.67
CA GLU A 54 10.00 16.61 20.76
C GLU A 54 8.57 17.12 21.00
N MET A 55 7.55 16.23 20.95
CA MET A 55 6.15 16.60 21.11
C MET A 55 5.62 16.16 22.48
N GLU A 56 5.12 17.11 23.27
CA GLU A 56 4.54 16.82 24.59
C GLU A 56 3.23 16.01 24.49
N ARG A 57 2.36 16.39 23.53
CA ARG A 57 1.03 15.79 23.34
C ARG A 57 0.72 15.65 21.85
N PRO A 58 1.33 14.67 21.15
CA PRO A 58 1.09 14.47 19.73
C PRO A 58 -0.38 14.08 19.48
N VAL A 59 -0.98 14.67 18.46
CA VAL A 59 -2.35 14.35 17.99
C VAL A 59 -2.26 13.97 16.52
N LEU A 60 -2.85 12.83 16.15
CA LEU A 60 -2.94 12.40 14.77
C LEU A 60 -4.13 13.08 14.09
N VAL A 61 -3.87 13.70 12.93
CA VAL A 61 -4.90 14.22 12.04
C VAL A 61 -4.81 13.45 10.72
N SER A 62 -5.95 12.98 10.22
CA SER A 62 -6.05 12.28 8.94
C SER A 62 -7.27 12.75 8.16
N SER A 63 -7.15 12.80 6.83
CA SER A 63 -8.23 13.09 5.88
C SER A 63 -8.29 12.02 4.80
N ILE A 64 -9.42 11.91 4.12
CA ILE A 64 -9.60 11.11 2.91
C ILE A 64 -10.32 11.96 1.87
N ASP A 65 -9.74 12.04 0.68
CA ASP A 65 -10.19 12.93 -0.38
C ASP A 65 -10.24 12.18 -1.72
N GLY A 66 -11.32 12.36 -2.47
CA GLY A 66 -11.46 11.88 -3.84
C GLY A 66 -11.01 12.93 -4.87
N VAL A 67 -10.70 12.51 -6.09
CA VAL A 67 -10.30 13.43 -7.18
C VAL A 67 -11.48 14.11 -7.88
N GLY A 68 -12.71 13.63 -7.65
CA GLY A 68 -13.93 13.97 -8.39
C GLY A 68 -14.67 12.72 -8.83
#